data_AF-A0A620CGX3-F1
#
_entry.id   AF-A0A620CGX3-F1
#
_cell.length_a   1.000
_cell.length_b   1.000
_cell.length_c   1.000
_cell.angle_alpha   90.00
_cell.angle_beta   90.00
_cell.angle_gamma   90.00
#
_symmetry.space_group_name_H-M   'P 1'
#
loop_
_entity.id
_entity.type
_entity.pdbx_description
1 polymer ?
#
loop_
_entity_poly.entity_id
_entity_poly.type
_entity_poly.pdbx_seq_one_letter_code
_entity_poly.pdbx_strand_id
1 'polypeptide(L)' 'MNDTVKVVITARSTVEFRKTVVMEKADYDHYLKICTEWSSAREVEEQIKEIAFKYGFNGGGDDIEDIDEPEDIEFELVK' A
#
# COMPACT_ATOMS: atom_id res chain seq x y z
N MET A 1 40.58 17.98 9.40
CA MET A 1 39.93 16.83 10.04
C MET A 1 38.53 16.77 9.47
N ASN A 2 38.15 15.65 8.84
CA ASN A 2 36.77 15.45 8.39
C ASN A 2 36.01 14.82 9.56
N ASP A 3 35.46 15.66 10.43
CA ASP A 3 34.56 15.22 11.50
C ASP A 3 33.21 14.87 10.88
N THR A 4 33.13 13.69 10.26
CA THR A 4 31.89 13.14 9.71
C THR A 4 31.28 12.16 10.70
N VAL A 5 29.97 12.28 10.92
CA VAL A 5 29.18 11.34 11.73
C VAL A 5 28.34 10.42 10.84
N LYS A 6 28.03 9.22 11.35
CA LYS A 6 27.11 8.29 10.68
C LYS A 6 25.70 8.50 11.23
N VAL A 7 24.74 8.71 10.34
CA VAL A 7 23.32 8.87 10.69
C VAL A 7 22.44 7.92 9.89
N VAL A 8 21.29 7.54 10.46
CA VAL A 8 20.14 7.01 9.75
C VAL A 8 19.21 8.19 9.46
N ILE A 9 18.70 8.26 8.23
CA ILE A 9 17.69 9.23 7.83
C ILE A 9 16.41 8.45 7.54
N THR A 10 15.33 8.78 8.24
CA THR A 10 14.02 8.16 8.08
C THR A 10 13.02 9.23 7.64
N ALA A 11 12.09 8.87 6.77
CA ALA A 11 10.96 9.70 6.37
C ALA A 11 9.75 8.82 6.07
N ARG A 12 8.56 9.39 6.04
CA ARG A 12 7.30 8.72 5.68
C ARG A 12 6.70 9.37 4.45
N SER A 13 6.13 8.57 3.55
CA SER A 13 5.35 9.07 2.42
C SER A 13 4.04 8.30 2.34
N THR A 14 3.00 8.97 1.86
CA THR A 14 1.78 8.31 1.41
C THR A 14 1.97 7.85 -0.03
N VAL A 15 1.48 6.65 -0.35
CA VAL A 15 1.60 6.05 -1.68
C VAL A 15 0.20 5.74 -2.19
N GLU A 16 -0.12 6.19 -3.41
CA GLU A 16 -1.31 5.76 -4.13
C GLU A 16 -0.96 4.58 -5.05
N PHE A 17 -1.70 3.48 -4.89
CA PHE A 17 -1.60 2.33 -5.79
C PHE A 17 -2.80 2.28 -6.74
N ARG A 18 -2.57 2.13 -8.04
CA ARG A 18 -3.61 2.05 -9.06
C ARG A 18 -3.26 1.07 -10.17
N LYS A 19 -4.24 0.26 -10.56
CA LYS A 19 -4.15 -0.63 -11.72
C LYS A 19 -5.50 -0.76 -12.39
N THR A 20 -5.53 -0.64 -13.72
CA THR A 20 -6.72 -0.98 -14.50
C THR A 20 -6.63 -2.43 -14.97
N VAL A 21 -7.64 -3.24 -14.66
CA VAL A 21 -7.68 -4.67 -14.98
C VAL A 21 -8.99 -5.05 -15.65
N VAL A 22 -8.96 -6.12 -16.45
CA VAL A 22 -10.17 -6.79 -16.93
C VAL A 22 -10.58 -7.83 -15.89
N MET A 23 -11.68 -7.58 -15.19
CA MET A 23 -12.18 -8.41 -14.10
C MET A 23 -13.42 -9.21 -14.50
N GLU A 24 -13.56 -10.43 -13.96
CA GLU A 24 -14.78 -11.23 -14.07
C GLU A 24 -15.92 -10.55 -13.29
N LYS A 25 -17.10 -10.41 -13.91
CA LYS A 25 -18.26 -9.77 -13.26
C LYS A 25 -18.61 -10.42 -11.91
N ALA A 26 -18.48 -11.75 -11.80
CA ALA A 26 -18.77 -12.48 -10.58
C ALA A 26 -17.87 -12.07 -9.40
N ASP A 27 -16.59 -11.78 -9.65
CA ASP A 27 -15.68 -11.30 -8.62
C ASP A 27 -16.00 -9.86 -8.21
N TYR A 28 -16.40 -9.03 -9.17
CA TYR A 28 -16.85 -7.68 -8.88
C TYR A 28 -18.12 -7.67 -8.02
N ASP A 29 -19.11 -8.51 -8.36
CA ASP A 29 -20.33 -8.68 -7.58
C ASP A 29 -20.01 -9.22 -6.17
N HIS A 30 -19.02 -10.13 -6.06
CA HIS A 30 -18.54 -10.64 -4.78
C HIS A 30 -17.89 -9.54 -3.93
N TYR A 31 -17.03 -8.71 -4.52
CA TYR A 31 -16.44 -7.54 -3.88
C TYR A 31 -17.52 -6.59 -3.33
N LEU A 32 -18.54 -6.26 -4.14
CA LEU A 32 -19.64 -5.40 -3.69
C LEU A 32 -20.39 -6.00 -2.49
N LYS A 33 -20.61 -7.31 -2.50
CA LYS A 33 -21.26 -8.02 -1.39
C LYS A 33 -20.44 -7.91 -0.11
N ILE A 34 -19.13 -8.13 -0.18
CA ILE A 34 -18.20 -7.97 0.96
C ILE A 34 -18.32 -6.55 1.54
N CYS A 35 -18.34 -5.51 0.69
CA CYS A 35 -18.48 -4.13 1.13
C CYS A 35 -19.81 -3.81 1.81
N THR A 36 -20.90 -4.46 1.41
CA THR A 36 -22.25 -4.20 1.97
C THR A 36 -22.56 -4.95 3.26
N GLU A 37 -21.97 -6.12 3.49
CA GLU A 37 -22.45 -7.03 4.53
C GLU A 37 -21.70 -6.92 5.86
N TRP A 38 -20.49 -6.36 5.93
CA TRP A 38 -19.57 -6.69 7.02
C TRP A 38 -19.14 -5.54 7.96
N SER A 39 -18.99 -5.90 9.24
CA SER A 39 -18.79 -5.00 10.41
C SER A 39 -17.40 -5.13 11.06
N SER A 40 -16.55 -6.05 10.58
CA SER A 40 -15.21 -6.36 11.09
C SER A 40 -14.17 -5.96 10.02
N ALA A 41 -13.35 -4.94 10.28
CA ALA A 41 -12.48 -4.34 9.25
C ALA A 41 -11.39 -5.30 8.72
N ARG A 42 -10.88 -6.21 9.56
CA ARG A 42 -9.69 -7.02 9.21
C ARG A 42 -10.00 -8.18 8.26
N GLU A 43 -11.07 -8.93 8.49
CA GLU A 43 -11.46 -10.07 7.64
C GLU A 43 -11.99 -9.60 6.27
N VAL A 44 -12.61 -8.41 6.23
CA VAL A 44 -12.99 -7.72 4.99
C VAL A 44 -11.76 -7.42 4.13
N GLU A 45 -10.71 -6.84 4.74
CA GLU A 45 -9.51 -6.47 4.01
C GLU A 45 -8.78 -7.67 3.41
N GLU A 46 -8.70 -8.79 4.13
CA GLU A 46 -8.03 -10.00 3.64
C GLU A 46 -8.72 -10.56 2.38
N GLN A 47 -10.06 -10.60 2.34
CA GLN A 47 -10.79 -11.06 1.15
C GLN A 47 -10.67 -10.09 -0.02
N ILE A 48 -10.74 -8.78 0.23
CA ILE A 48 -10.55 -7.78 -0.82
C ILE A 48 -9.14 -7.89 -1.40
N LYS A 49 -8.12 -8.12 -0.55
CA LYS A 49 -6.75 -8.37 -0.98
C LYS A 49 -6.67 -9.62 -1.84
N GLU A 50 -7.29 -10.73 -1.45
CA GLU A 50 -7.30 -11.96 -2.27
C GLU A 50 -7.91 -11.73 -3.67
N ILE A 51 -9.01 -10.98 -3.76
CA ILE A 51 -9.60 -10.59 -5.04
C ILE A 51 -8.61 -9.73 -5.84
N ALA A 52 -7.99 -8.72 -5.23
CA ALA A 52 -7.03 -7.85 -5.89
C ALA A 52 -5.79 -8.62 -6.41
N PHE A 53 -5.26 -9.55 -5.60
CA PHE A 53 -4.14 -10.41 -5.98
C PHE A 53 -4.46 -11.32 -7.17
N LYS A 54 -5.69 -11.84 -7.30
CA LYS A 54 -6.14 -12.60 -8.49
C LYS A 54 -5.94 -11.81 -9.79
N TYR A 55 -6.06 -10.49 -9.72
CA TYR A 55 -5.88 -9.58 -10.86
C TYR A 55 -4.49 -8.92 -10.92
N GLY A 56 -3.54 -9.47 -10.16
CA GLY A 56 -2.15 -9.02 -10.17
C GLY A 56 -1.92 -7.67 -9.49
N PHE A 57 -2.85 -7.21 -8.65
CA PHE A 57 -2.64 -6.04 -7.79
C PHE A 57 -2.07 -6.53 -6.45
N ASN A 58 -0.79 -6.22 -6.20
CA ASN A 58 -0.05 -6.67 -5.02
C ASN A 58 0.47 -5.51 -4.14
N GLY A 59 0.22 -4.27 -4.54
CA GLY A 59 0.73 -3.09 -3.82
C GLY A 59 2.25 -2.96 -3.90
N GLY A 60 2.85 -3.55 -4.94
CA GLY A 60 4.26 -3.41 -5.28
C GLY A 60 4.51 -2.24 -6.23
N GLY A 61 5.77 -2.05 -6.62
CA GLY A 61 6.21 -0.91 -7.43
C GLY A 61 5.45 -0.72 -8.74
N ASP A 62 5.03 -1.80 -9.39
CA ASP A 62 4.28 -1.75 -10.66
C ASP A 62 2.84 -1.25 -10.51
N ASP A 63 2.30 -1.27 -9.28
CA ASP A 63 0.97 -0.73 -8.98
C ASP A 63 1.07 0.70 -8.42
N ILE A 64 2.25 1.27 -8.21
CA ILE A 64 2.40 2.65 -7.70
C ILE A 64 2.03 3.63 -8.82
N GLU A 65 1.00 4.43 -8.58
CA GLU A 65 0.62 5.54 -9.47
C GLU A 65 1.32 6.83 -9.06
N ASP A 66 1.36 7.10 -7.74
CA ASP A 66 1.94 8.31 -7.18
C ASP A 66 2.53 8.07 -5.78
N ILE A 67 3.55 8.85 -5.43
CA ILE A 67 4.17 8.88 -4.11
C ILE A 67 4.33 10.33 -3.70
N ASP A 68 3.67 10.71 -2.61
CA ASP A 68 3.79 12.05 -2.04
C ASP A 68 5.23 12.34 -1.59
N GLU A 69 5.56 13.64 -1.49
CA GLU A 69 6.83 14.07 -0.94
C GLU A 69 7.04 13.48 0.48
N PRO A 70 8.27 13.08 0.83
CA PRO A 70 8.56 12.53 2.15
C PRO A 70 8.34 13.57 3.25
N GLU A 71 7.52 13.21 4.22
CA GLU A 71 7.23 13.94 5.45
C GLU A 71 7.91 13.28 6.67
N ASP A 72 7.87 13.94 7.83
CA ASP A 72 8.44 13.45 9.09
C ASP A 72 9.92 13.02 8.96
N ILE A 73 10.75 13.86 8.33
CA ILE A 73 12.16 13.56 8.12
C ILE A 73 12.95 13.65 9.43
N GLU A 74 13.52 12.54 9.88
CA GLU A 74 14.27 12.41 11.13
C GLU A 74 15.71 11.92 10.88
N PHE A 75 16.64 12.37 11.73
CA PHE A 75 18.06 12.00 11.69
C PHE A 75 18.48 11.39 13.04
N GLU A 76 19.02 10.18 13.01
CA GLU A 76 19.48 9.47 14.21
C GLU A 76 20.95 9.08 14.11
N LEU A 77 21.76 9.39 15.13
CA LEU A 77 23.17 8.99 15.17
C LEU A 77 23.31 7.47 15.34
N VAL A 78 24.11 6.85 14.47
CA VAL A 78 24.46 5.43 14.59
C VAL A 78 25.64 5.29 15.56
N LYS A 79 25.43 4.54 16.65
CA LYS A 79 26.47 4.20 17.63
C LYS A 79 27.36 3.06 17.16
#